data_AF-A0A1Q4L3S7-F1
#
_entry.id   AF-A0A1Q4L3S7-F1
#
_cell.length_a   1.000
_cell.length_b   1.000
_cell.length_c   1.000
_cell.angle_alpha   90.00
_cell.angle_beta   90.00
_cell.angle_gamma   90.00
#
_symmetry.space_group_name_H-M   'P 1'
#
loop_
_entity.id
_entity.type
_entity.pdbx_description
1 polymer ?
#
loop_
_entity_poly.entity_id
_entity_poly.type
_entity_poly.pdbx_seq_one_letter_code
_entity_poly.pdbx_strand_id
1 'polypeptide(L)'
;MNIKFNSQHYLYHGTIDLYGDLIEQNGIRIIQRTDNGVDFGAGFYLSSHDTELAVRTAIRRTEKTPPPSDEMLKLLGMSRMEFLVKRNNEGFKPVVLKFQINDYEAWNVKKHLQFCIDDEEWQKHVWKWRRRNGAPQIDTTFGPVADNGLRGASHVDILAIQNANQIAIHNQETADLLNLLEVKPC
;
A
#
# COMPACT_ATOMS: atom_id res chain seq x y z
N MET A 1 -12.50 2.32 18.94
CA MET A 1 -11.24 1.77 19.54
C MET A 1 -10.07 2.68 19.17
N ASN A 2 -9.21 3.09 20.12
CA ASN A 2 -8.03 3.92 19.79
C ASN A 2 -6.94 3.06 19.15
N ILE A 3 -6.72 3.23 17.85
CA ILE A 3 -5.57 2.67 17.15
C ILE A 3 -4.47 3.72 17.08
N LYS A 4 -3.22 3.30 17.28
CA LYS A 4 -2.05 4.17 17.20
C LYS A 4 -0.95 3.49 16.39
N PHE A 5 -0.36 4.24 15.47
CA PHE A 5 0.80 3.75 14.75
C PHE A 5 1.97 3.57 15.71
N ASN A 6 2.63 2.42 15.63
CA ASN A 6 3.89 2.18 16.33
C ASN A 6 4.99 1.98 15.29
N SER A 7 5.89 2.96 15.18
CA SER A 7 7.01 2.91 14.22
C SER A 7 7.98 1.76 14.50
N GLN A 8 8.00 1.22 15.72
CA GLN A 8 8.84 0.08 16.08
C GLN A 8 8.27 -1.27 15.62
N HIS A 9 7.00 -1.32 15.19
CA HIS A 9 6.42 -2.54 14.66
C HIS A 9 6.86 -2.78 13.22
N TYR A 10 6.99 -4.06 12.86
CA TYR A 10 7.19 -4.45 11.47
C TYR A 10 5.99 -4.05 10.61
N LEU A 11 6.30 -3.63 9.39
CA LEU A 11 5.33 -3.30 8.35
C LEU A 11 5.40 -4.35 7.26
N TYR A 12 4.26 -4.71 6.67
CA TYR A 12 4.21 -5.77 5.66
C TYR A 12 3.54 -5.31 4.38
N HIS A 13 4.13 -5.64 3.24
CA HIS A 13 3.56 -5.35 1.91
C HIS A 13 3.27 -6.64 1.18
N GLY A 14 2.00 -6.88 0.86
CA GLY A 14 1.58 -8.02 0.05
C GLY A 14 1.53 -7.67 -1.43
N THR A 15 2.21 -8.45 -2.27
CA THR A 15 2.29 -8.21 -3.71
C THR A 15 2.57 -9.50 -4.48
N ILE A 16 2.88 -9.38 -5.78
CA ILE A 16 3.34 -10.49 -6.62
C ILE A 16 4.87 -10.57 -6.62
N ASP A 17 5.41 -11.78 -6.81
CA ASP A 17 6.85 -12.07 -6.89
C ASP A 17 7.61 -11.08 -7.79
N LEU A 18 7.12 -10.79 -9.00
CA LEU A 18 7.74 -9.83 -9.92
C LEU A 18 8.00 -8.45 -9.28
N TYR A 19 7.02 -7.94 -8.52
CA TYR A 19 7.19 -6.64 -7.84
C TYR A 19 8.01 -6.78 -6.56
N GLY A 20 7.98 -7.94 -5.90
CA GLY A 20 8.85 -8.25 -4.77
C GLY A 20 10.32 -8.18 -5.16
N ASP A 21 10.69 -8.87 -6.25
CA ASP A 21 12.05 -8.88 -6.79
C ASP A 21 12.51 -7.47 -7.18
N LEU A 22 11.62 -6.68 -7.80
CA LEU A 22 11.93 -5.31 -8.19
C LEU A 22 12.27 -4.45 -6.96
N ILE A 23 11.46 -4.55 -5.90
CA ILE A 23 11.66 -3.79 -4.65
C ILE A 23 12.92 -4.26 -3.93
N GLU A 24 13.21 -5.56 -3.92
CA GLU A 24 14.43 -6.11 -3.34
C GLU A 24 15.68 -5.56 -4.04
N GLN A 25 15.65 -5.47 -5.36
CA GLN A 25 16.80 -5.02 -6.16
C GLN A 25 16.98 -3.50 -6.16
N ASN A 26 15.90 -2.72 -6.14
CA ASN A 26 15.94 -1.28 -6.44
C ASN A 26 15.41 -0.40 -5.31
N GLY A 27 14.95 -1.00 -4.20
CA GLY A 27 14.21 -0.32 -3.16
C GLY A 27 12.79 0.05 -3.59
N ILE A 28 12.07 0.73 -2.70
CA ILE A 28 10.72 1.22 -2.97
C ILE A 28 10.80 2.40 -3.94
N ARG A 29 9.93 2.44 -4.96
CA ARG A 29 9.75 3.60 -5.83
C ARG A 29 8.31 4.10 -5.73
N ILE A 30 8.14 5.34 -5.27
CA ILE A 30 6.82 5.96 -5.19
C ILE A 30 6.40 6.48 -6.57
N ILE A 31 5.58 5.69 -7.25
CA ILE A 31 4.95 6.07 -8.52
C ILE A 31 3.57 6.63 -8.23
N GLN A 32 3.35 7.90 -8.58
CA GLN A 32 2.04 8.52 -8.41
C GLN A 32 1.06 7.96 -9.44
N ARG A 33 0.08 7.21 -8.97
CA ARG A 33 -1.02 6.74 -9.82
C ARG A 33 -1.90 7.91 -10.22
N THR A 34 -2.33 7.88 -11.47
CA THR A 34 -3.37 8.78 -12.00
C THR A 34 -4.77 8.23 -11.80
N ASP A 35 -4.91 6.99 -11.34
CA ASP A 35 -6.22 6.35 -11.11
C ASP A 35 -6.70 6.59 -9.68
N ASN A 36 -8.02 6.68 -9.54
CA ASN A 36 -8.72 6.79 -8.27
C ASN A 36 -8.93 5.39 -7.62
N GLY A 37 -9.67 5.35 -6.52
CA GLY A 37 -10.13 4.09 -5.91
C GLY A 37 -9.22 3.49 -4.84
N VAL A 38 -8.35 4.30 -4.23
CA VAL A 38 -7.55 3.91 -3.06
C VAL A 38 -7.97 4.72 -1.83
N ASP A 39 -7.79 4.15 -0.65
CA ASP A 39 -8.37 4.71 0.58
C ASP A 39 -7.64 5.96 1.08
N PHE A 40 -6.31 6.03 0.95
CA PHE A 40 -5.49 7.12 1.50
C PHE A 40 -4.76 7.92 0.41
N GLY A 41 -5.17 7.79 -0.85
CA GLY A 41 -4.51 8.42 -2.01
C GLY A 41 -3.33 7.62 -2.55
N ALA A 42 -2.67 8.12 -3.60
CA ALA A 42 -1.53 7.42 -4.20
C ALA A 42 -0.37 7.28 -3.20
N GLY A 43 0.25 6.10 -3.16
CA GLY A 43 1.34 5.80 -2.24
C GLY A 43 1.70 4.32 -2.19
N PHE A 44 2.67 3.99 -1.35
CA PHE A 44 3.07 2.63 -1.03
C PHE A 44 2.38 2.17 0.26
N TYR A 45 1.58 1.11 0.16
CA TYR A 45 0.70 0.65 1.24
C TYR A 45 1.29 -0.54 1.96
N LEU A 46 1.30 -0.48 3.29
CA LEU A 46 1.77 -1.55 4.16
C LEU A 46 0.72 -1.82 5.25
N SER A 47 0.55 -3.08 5.65
CA SER A 47 -0.14 -3.41 6.89
C SER A 47 0.78 -3.18 8.09
N SER A 48 0.22 -2.69 9.19
CA SER A 48 0.96 -2.47 10.44
C SER A 48 0.76 -3.66 11.37
N HIS A 49 1.82 -4.43 11.64
CA HIS A 49 1.82 -5.62 12.50
C HIS A 49 0.95 -6.82 12.02
N ASP A 50 0.02 -6.61 11.09
CA ASP A 50 -0.88 -7.64 10.56
C ASP A 50 -0.31 -8.29 9.30
N THR A 51 0.43 -9.39 9.47
CA THR A 51 0.95 -10.20 8.36
C THR A 51 -0.17 -10.86 7.55
N GLU A 52 -1.27 -11.27 8.18
CA GLU A 52 -2.39 -11.94 7.50
C GLU A 52 -3.06 -11.02 6.47
N LEU A 53 -3.22 -9.74 6.79
CA LEU A 53 -3.69 -8.74 5.85
C LEU A 53 -2.77 -8.59 4.64
N ALA A 54 -1.44 -8.64 4.84
CA ALA A 54 -0.49 -8.62 3.73
C ALA A 54 -0.62 -9.89 2.87
N VAL A 55 -0.73 -11.08 3.48
CA VAL A 55 -0.93 -12.34 2.75
C VAL A 55 -2.23 -12.31 1.93
N ARG A 56 -3.35 -11.91 2.51
CA ARG A 56 -4.63 -11.78 1.78
C ARG A 56 -4.52 -10.80 0.61
N THR A 57 -3.81 -9.69 0.83
CA THR A 57 -3.54 -8.71 -0.23
C THR A 57 -2.69 -9.31 -1.35
N ALA A 58 -1.63 -10.05 -1.04
CA ALA A 58 -0.76 -10.70 -2.01
C ALA A 58 -1.53 -11.71 -2.88
N ILE A 59 -2.34 -12.58 -2.26
CA ILE A 59 -3.20 -13.54 -2.97
C ILE A 59 -4.19 -12.80 -3.89
N ARG A 60 -4.86 -11.76 -3.41
CA ARG A 60 -5.78 -10.98 -4.24
C ARG A 60 -5.07 -10.31 -5.44
N ARG A 61 -3.80 -9.93 -5.28
CA ARG A 61 -2.99 -9.31 -6.34
C ARG A 61 -2.57 -10.30 -7.42
N THR A 62 -2.37 -11.58 -7.10
CA THR A 62 -2.13 -12.62 -8.10
C THR A 62 -3.39 -12.99 -8.87
N GLU A 63 -4.55 -13.05 -8.20
CA GLU A 63 -5.84 -13.31 -8.86
C GLU A 63 -6.21 -12.19 -9.85
N LYS A 64 -5.87 -10.94 -9.52
CA LYS A 64 -6.18 -9.75 -10.32
C LYS A 64 -4.96 -8.84 -10.41
N THR A 65 -4.03 -9.20 -11.30
CA THR A 65 -2.87 -8.36 -11.60
C THR A 65 -3.18 -7.42 -12.78
N PRO A 66 -3.52 -6.14 -12.54
CA PRO A 66 -3.67 -5.18 -13.62
C PRO A 66 -2.32 -4.94 -14.31
N PRO A 67 -2.32 -4.56 -15.61
CA PRO A 67 -1.11 -4.12 -16.27
C PRO A 67 -0.48 -2.94 -15.53
N PRO A 68 0.84 -2.93 -15.31
CA PRO A 68 1.54 -1.81 -14.70
C PRO A 68 1.52 -0.55 -15.58
N SER A 69 1.81 0.60 -14.97
CA SER A 69 2.06 1.85 -15.68
C SER A 69 3.32 1.75 -16.55
N ASP A 70 3.46 2.65 -17.53
CA ASP A 70 4.67 2.71 -18.38
C ASP A 70 5.94 2.96 -17.56
N GLU A 71 5.85 3.76 -16.50
CA GLU A 71 6.97 4.00 -15.58
C GLU A 71 7.41 2.72 -14.86
N MET A 72 6.45 1.92 -14.38
CA MET A 72 6.75 0.65 -13.73
C MET A 72 7.31 -0.38 -14.74
N LEU A 73 6.76 -0.43 -15.96
CA LEU A 73 7.30 -1.25 -17.04
C LEU A 73 8.76 -0.90 -17.37
N LYS A 74 9.11 0.40 -17.37
CA LYS A 74 10.48 0.86 -17.57
C LYS A 74 11.40 0.39 -16.44
N LEU A 75 10.96 0.42 -15.18
CA LEU A 75 11.75 -0.09 -14.04
C LEU A 75 11.96 -1.60 -14.13
N LEU A 76 10.95 -2.34 -14.59
CA LEU A 76 11.03 -3.78 -14.82
C LEU A 76 11.88 -4.16 -16.04
N GLY A 77 12.27 -3.19 -16.87
CA GLY A 77 12.98 -3.46 -18.13
C GLY A 77 12.15 -4.32 -19.10
N MET A 78 10.82 -4.21 -19.06
CA MET A 78 9.93 -5.05 -19.85
C MET A 78 8.84 -4.24 -20.57
N SER A 79 8.39 -4.73 -21.71
CA SER A 79 7.24 -4.19 -22.42
C SER A 79 5.92 -4.67 -21.79
N ARG A 80 4.84 -3.95 -22.09
CA ARG A 80 3.48 -4.36 -21.70
C ARG A 80 3.10 -5.73 -22.24
N MET A 81 3.54 -6.08 -23.46
CA MET A 81 3.24 -7.37 -24.06
C MET A 81 3.96 -8.50 -23.32
N GLU A 82 5.24 -8.34 -23.00
CA GLU A 82 5.99 -9.33 -22.21
C GLU A 82 5.36 -9.54 -20.82
N PHE A 83 4.91 -8.47 -20.16
CA PHE A 83 4.19 -8.58 -18.89
C PHE A 83 2.91 -9.43 -19.03
N LEU A 84 2.10 -9.16 -20.05
CA LEU A 84 0.85 -9.89 -20.28
C LEU A 84 1.09 -11.37 -20.62
N VAL A 85 2.12 -11.66 -21.43
CA VAL A 85 2.53 -13.02 -21.76
C VAL A 85 2.97 -13.77 -20.50
N LYS A 86 3.85 -13.17 -19.69
CA LYS A 86 4.32 -13.77 -18.42
C LYS A 86 3.16 -14.06 -17.48
N ARG A 87 2.28 -13.07 -17.27
CA ARG A 87 1.08 -13.21 -16.43
C ARG A 87 0.17 -14.34 -16.89
N ASN A 88 -0.08 -14.45 -18.20
CA ASN A 88 -1.05 -15.41 -18.74
C ASN A 88 -0.47 -16.84 -18.87
N ASN A 89 0.84 -16.98 -19.09
CA ASN A 89 1.47 -18.28 -19.32
C ASN A 89 2.06 -18.90 -18.05
N GLU A 90 2.75 -18.10 -17.23
CA GLU A 90 3.44 -18.57 -16.01
C GLU A 90 2.62 -18.29 -14.75
N GLY A 91 1.82 -17.23 -14.77
CA GLY A 91 1.22 -16.67 -13.57
C GLY A 91 2.26 -15.97 -12.69
N PHE A 92 1.78 -15.36 -11.61
CA PHE A 92 2.62 -14.76 -10.59
C PHE A 92 2.35 -15.40 -9.24
N LYS A 93 3.38 -15.49 -8.40
CA LYS A 93 3.26 -16.04 -7.04
C LYS A 93 3.04 -14.92 -6.03
N PRO A 94 2.22 -15.15 -4.99
CA PRO A 94 2.03 -14.16 -3.94
C PRO A 94 3.27 -14.11 -3.04
N VAL A 95 3.71 -12.90 -2.71
CA VAL A 95 4.81 -12.67 -1.77
C VAL A 95 4.45 -11.58 -0.76
N VAL A 96 5.02 -11.69 0.43
CA VAL A 96 4.97 -10.67 1.49
C VAL A 96 6.38 -10.17 1.76
N LEU A 97 6.53 -8.85 1.67
CA LEU A 97 7.75 -8.15 2.02
C LEU A 97 7.62 -7.61 3.44
N LYS A 98 8.65 -7.82 4.26
CA LYS A 98 8.72 -7.34 5.65
C LYS A 98 9.67 -6.15 5.74
N PHE A 99 9.20 -5.05 6.28
CA PHE A 99 9.97 -3.82 6.46
C PHE A 99 10.09 -3.42 7.92
N GLN A 100 11.11 -2.62 8.20
CA GLN A 100 11.28 -1.88 9.44
C GLN A 100 11.76 -0.45 9.14
N ILE A 101 11.36 0.51 9.95
CA ILE A 101 11.88 1.88 9.88
C ILE A 101 13.32 1.89 10.42
N ASN A 102 14.26 2.39 9.62
CA ASN A 102 15.69 2.40 9.96
C ASN A 102 16.13 3.61 10.79
N ASP A 103 15.43 4.75 10.66
CA ASP A 103 15.68 5.98 11.40
C ASP A 103 14.38 6.54 11.97
N TYR A 104 14.16 6.28 13.27
CA TYR A 104 12.96 6.70 13.98
C TYR A 104 12.90 8.21 14.21
N GLU A 105 14.05 8.88 14.36
CA GLU A 105 14.10 10.33 14.57
C GLU A 105 13.70 11.05 13.29
N ALA A 106 14.26 10.63 12.15
CA ALA A 106 13.88 11.13 10.84
C ALA A 106 12.42 10.79 10.49
N TRP A 107 11.92 9.64 10.93
CA TRP A 107 10.52 9.29 10.78
C TRP A 107 9.60 10.21 11.58
N ASN A 108 9.90 10.46 12.86
CA ASN A 108 9.01 11.21 13.76
C ASN A 108 8.81 12.68 13.37
N VAL A 109 9.71 13.27 12.58
CA VAL A 109 9.57 14.64 12.07
C VAL A 109 8.71 14.73 10.80
N LYS A 110 8.29 13.60 10.23
CA LYS A 110 7.42 13.57 9.06
C LYS A 110 6.00 14.03 9.39
N LYS A 111 5.29 14.52 8.38
CA LYS A 111 3.88 14.92 8.46
C LYS A 111 3.01 13.67 8.42
N HIS A 112 2.59 13.21 9.59
CA HIS A 112 1.71 12.06 9.73
C HIS A 112 0.25 12.49 9.89
N LEU A 113 -0.64 11.81 9.17
CA LEU A 113 -2.07 11.80 9.45
C LEU A 113 -2.46 10.43 10.01
N GLN A 114 -3.18 10.43 11.12
CA GLN A 114 -3.62 9.20 11.79
C GLN A 114 -5.11 9.25 12.08
N PHE A 115 -5.79 8.15 11.78
CA PHE A 115 -7.21 7.97 12.00
C PHE A 115 -7.49 6.82 12.98
N CYS A 116 -8.69 6.85 13.60
CA CYS A 116 -9.19 5.79 14.47
C CYS A 116 -10.39 5.04 13.85
N ILE A 117 -10.77 3.88 14.43
CA ILE A 117 -11.79 2.94 13.91
C ILE A 117 -13.22 3.50 13.78
N ASP A 118 -13.52 4.68 14.33
CA ASP A 118 -14.88 5.24 14.38
C ASP A 118 -14.90 6.76 14.06
N ASP A 119 -13.97 7.22 13.21
CA ASP A 119 -13.80 8.63 12.91
C ASP A 119 -14.56 9.05 11.62
N GLU A 120 -15.50 9.98 11.72
CA GLU A 120 -16.18 10.57 10.56
C GLU A 120 -15.17 11.21 9.60
N GLU A 121 -14.08 11.78 10.13
CA GLU A 121 -12.99 12.35 9.32
C GLU A 121 -12.21 11.28 8.56
N TRP A 122 -12.09 10.06 9.12
CA TRP A 122 -11.54 8.92 8.39
C TRP A 122 -12.44 8.55 7.21
N GLN A 123 -13.74 8.41 7.44
CA GLN A 123 -14.70 8.10 6.38
C GLN A 123 -14.68 9.16 5.27
N LYS A 124 -14.70 10.45 5.64
CA LYS A 124 -14.57 11.57 4.69
C LYS A 124 -13.25 11.52 3.93
N HIS A 125 -12.16 11.19 4.60
CA HIS A 125 -10.84 11.06 3.98
C HIS A 125 -10.82 9.93 2.95
N VAL A 126 -11.31 8.74 3.32
CA VAL A 126 -11.42 7.59 2.41
C VAL A 126 -12.32 7.92 1.22
N TRP A 127 -13.48 8.50 1.47
CA TRP A 127 -14.41 8.92 0.43
C TRP A 127 -13.78 9.89 -0.57
N LYS A 128 -13.05 10.88 -0.05
CA LYS A 128 -12.34 11.88 -0.86
C LYS A 128 -11.31 11.21 -1.78
N TRP A 129 -10.46 10.34 -1.25
CA TRP A 129 -9.37 9.74 -2.04
C TRP A 129 -9.82 8.63 -2.99
N ARG A 130 -10.91 7.93 -2.66
CA ARG A 130 -11.56 7.03 -3.63
C ARG A 130 -12.03 7.76 -4.88
N ARG A 131 -12.26 9.08 -4.82
CA ARG A 131 -12.80 9.92 -5.90
C ARG A 131 -11.80 10.92 -6.48
N ARG A 132 -10.59 11.01 -5.93
CA ARG A 132 -9.57 11.98 -6.34
C ARG A 132 -8.32 11.25 -6.81
N ASN A 133 -7.62 11.86 -7.76
CA ASN A 133 -6.31 11.40 -8.21
C ASN A 133 -5.19 12.09 -7.42
N GLY A 134 -4.02 11.45 -7.39
CA GLY A 134 -2.81 11.98 -6.76
C GLY A 134 -2.64 11.58 -5.29
N ALA A 135 -1.69 12.25 -4.64
CA ALA A 135 -1.30 11.98 -3.26
C ALA A 135 -1.69 13.16 -2.34
N PRO A 136 -1.97 12.90 -1.05
CA PRO A 136 -2.13 13.96 -0.07
C PRO A 136 -0.80 14.72 0.15
N GLN A 137 -0.88 15.99 0.57
CA GLN A 137 0.30 16.80 0.95
C GLN A 137 0.77 16.51 2.39
N ILE A 138 0.91 15.22 2.68
CA ILE A 138 1.38 14.64 3.94
C ILE A 138 2.31 13.48 3.58
N ASP A 139 3.15 13.07 4.51
CA ASP A 139 4.16 12.06 4.23
C ASP A 139 3.60 10.65 4.40
N THR A 140 2.76 10.45 5.42
CA THR A 140 2.08 9.18 5.66
C THR A 140 0.65 9.35 6.13
N THR A 141 -0.22 8.41 5.76
CA THR A 141 -1.55 8.24 6.34
C THR A 141 -1.66 6.87 7.00
N PHE A 142 -1.94 6.82 8.30
CA PHE A 142 -2.21 5.58 9.03
C PHE A 142 -3.68 5.52 9.46
N GLY A 143 -4.28 4.34 9.33
CA GLY A 143 -5.65 4.15 9.78
C GLY A 143 -6.17 2.75 9.50
N PRO A 144 -7.46 2.51 9.76
CA PRO A 144 -8.09 1.24 9.49
C PRO A 144 -8.27 1.04 7.98
N VAL A 145 -8.22 -0.22 7.55
CA VAL A 145 -8.55 -0.62 6.18
C VAL A 145 -10.05 -0.45 5.98
N ALA A 146 -10.46 0.26 4.94
CA ALA A 146 -11.87 0.41 4.62
C ALA A 146 -12.40 -0.85 3.90
N ASP A 147 -13.69 -1.10 4.06
CA ASP A 147 -14.40 -2.10 3.29
C ASP A 147 -14.29 -1.82 1.78
N ASN A 148 -14.36 -2.85 0.94
CA ASN A 148 -14.12 -2.74 -0.51
C ASN A 148 -15.21 -1.95 -1.28
N GLY A 149 -16.02 -1.12 -0.61
CA GLY A 149 -17.17 -0.42 -1.16
C GLY A 149 -16.83 0.90 -1.85
N LEU A 150 -16.58 0.87 -3.16
CA LEU A 150 -16.84 2.06 -4.01
C LEU A 150 -18.35 2.32 -4.21
N ARG A 151 -19.21 1.47 -3.63
CA ARG A 151 -20.64 1.39 -3.90
C ARG A 151 -21.53 2.13 -2.89
N GLY A 152 -20.95 2.81 -1.90
CA GLY A 152 -21.70 3.67 -0.98
C GLY A 152 -22.25 4.90 -1.69
N ALA A 153 -23.41 5.40 -1.25
CA ALA A 153 -23.97 6.66 -1.69
C ALA A 153 -23.30 7.85 -0.98
N SER A 154 -22.69 7.60 0.19
CA SER A 154 -22.01 8.60 1.01
C SER A 154 -20.81 8.03 1.76
N HIS A 155 -20.01 8.92 2.36
CA HIS A 155 -18.88 8.56 3.22
C HIS A 155 -19.31 7.75 4.45
N VAL A 156 -20.53 7.96 4.96
CA VAL A 156 -21.08 7.23 6.12
C VAL A 156 -21.26 5.73 5.87
N ASP A 157 -21.30 5.31 4.60
CA ASP A 157 -21.44 3.90 4.21
C ASP A 157 -20.10 3.14 4.27
N ILE A 158 -18.99 3.85 4.50
CA ILE A 158 -17.65 3.25 4.56
C ILE A 158 -17.45 2.61 5.94
N LEU A 159 -17.19 1.31 5.96
CA LEU A 159 -16.98 0.56 7.20
C LEU A 159 -15.52 0.16 7.36
N ALA A 160 -15.00 0.25 8.59
CA ALA A 160 -13.66 -0.24 8.90
C ALA A 160 -13.67 -1.78 9.00
N ILE A 161 -12.70 -2.44 8.36
CA ILE A 161 -12.46 -3.87 8.57
C ILE A 161 -11.84 -4.03 9.96
N GLN A 162 -12.52 -4.79 10.82
CA GLN A 162 -12.08 -5.01 12.20
C GLN A 162 -10.67 -5.60 12.24
N ASN A 163 -9.83 -5.03 13.11
CA ASN A 163 -8.44 -5.42 13.34
C ASN A 163 -7.50 -5.31 12.13
N ALA A 164 -7.91 -4.66 11.03
CA ALA A 164 -7.07 -4.45 9.85
C ALA A 164 -6.64 -2.98 9.78
N ASN A 165 -5.34 -2.73 9.94
CA ASN A 165 -4.75 -1.38 9.88
C ASN A 165 -3.68 -1.30 8.81
N GLN A 166 -3.62 -0.16 8.12
CA GLN A 166 -2.65 0.09 7.07
C GLN A 166 -2.02 1.47 7.21
N ILE A 167 -0.80 1.59 6.71
CA ILE A 167 -0.11 2.87 6.49
C ILE A 167 0.14 3.03 4.98
N ALA A 168 -0.15 4.21 4.46
CA ALA A 168 0.23 4.63 3.12
C ALA A 168 1.38 5.64 3.22
N ILE A 169 2.44 5.43 2.44
CA ILE A 169 3.59 6.34 2.31
C ILE A 169 3.49 7.07 0.97
N HIS A 170 3.55 8.41 1.00
CA HIS A 170 3.15 9.23 -0.14
C HIS A 170 4.33 9.87 -0.89
N ASN A 171 5.55 9.81 -0.34
CA ASN A 171 6.74 10.36 -0.99
C ASN A 171 7.97 9.47 -0.82
N GLN A 172 8.93 9.68 -1.72
CA GLN A 172 10.15 8.88 -1.80
C GLN A 172 11.03 9.03 -0.55
N GLU A 173 11.20 10.25 -0.04
CA GLU A 173 12.03 10.53 1.14
C GLU A 173 11.59 9.70 2.37
N THR A 174 10.29 9.50 2.55
CA THR A 174 9.74 8.69 3.64
C THR A 174 9.82 7.19 3.34
N ALA A 175 9.70 6.80 2.06
CA ALA A 175 9.89 5.41 1.64
C ALA A 175 11.34 4.94 1.83
N ASP A 176 12.31 5.84 1.65
CA ASP A 176 13.74 5.58 1.83
C ASP A 176 14.13 5.32 3.30
N LEU A 177 13.23 5.65 4.25
CA LEU A 177 13.37 5.30 5.68
C LEU A 177 12.96 3.85 5.98
N LEU A 178 12.44 3.11 4.99
CA LEU A 178 12.09 1.71 5.16
C LEU A 178 13.25 0.82 4.72
N ASN A 179 13.69 -0.05 5.64
CA ASN A 179 14.60 -1.13 5.34
C ASN A 179 13.81 -2.41 5.04
N LEU A 180 14.04 -3.02 3.88
CA LEU A 180 13.53 -4.35 3.56
C LEU A 180 14.33 -5.38 4.36
N LEU A 181 13.64 -6.17 5.17
CA LEU A 181 14.25 -7.22 5.98
C LEU A 181 14.15 -8.59 5.32
N GLU A 182 13.05 -8.85 4.62
CA GLU A 182 12.74 -10.19 4.12
C GLU A 182 11.69 -10.17 3.02
N VAL A 183 11.81 -11.07 2.06
CA VAL A 183 10.77 -11.40 1.07
C VAL A 183 10.34 -12.85 1.29
N LYS A 184 9.06 -13.09 1.58
CA LYS A 184 8.50 -14.42 1.83
C LYS A 184 7.48 -14.80 0.77
N PRO A 185 7.57 -16.00 0.17
CA PRO A 185 6.43 -16.62 -0.49
C PRO A 185 5.27 -16.81 0.50
N CYS A 186 4.02 -16.62 0.04
CA CYS A 186 2.83 -16.98 0.82
C CYS A 186 2.49 -18.47 0.68
#